data_AF-A0A255GG87-F1
#
_entry.id   AF-A0A255GG87-F1
#
_cell.length_a   1.000
_cell.length_b   1.000
_cell.length_c   1.000
_cell.angle_alpha   90.00
_cell.angle_beta   90.00
_cell.angle_gamma   90.00
#
_symmetry.space_group_name_H-M   'P 1'
#
loop_
_entity.id
_entity.type
_entity.pdbx_description
1 polymer ?
#
loop_
_entity_poly.entity_id
_entity_poly.type
_entity_poly.pdbx_seq_one_letter_code
_entity_poly.pdbx_strand_id
1 'polypeptide(L)'
;METIEIDCGTCIARPKACSDCVISVLMGVPEDRHDRVELATEEQEALAVLADQGLVPPLRLVRPVPPEEPESLPVRFAGNL
;
A
#
# COMPACT_ATOMS: atom_id res chain seq x y z
N MET A 1 2.16 19.83 -31.80
CA MET A 1 1.84 19.60 -30.39
C MET A 1 3.14 19.43 -29.68
N GLU A 2 3.41 20.26 -28.68
CA GLU A 2 4.66 20.22 -27.92
C GLU A 2 4.46 19.34 -26.70
N THR A 3 5.43 18.47 -26.45
CA THR A 3 5.45 17.55 -25.31
C THR A 3 6.48 18.04 -24.31
N ILE A 4 6.10 18.06 -23.04
CA ILE A 4 6.99 18.40 -21.92
C ILE A 4 7.49 17.11 -21.28
N GLU A 5 8.81 17.00 -21.14
CA GLU A 5 9.48 15.89 -20.45
C GLU A 5 9.91 16.34 -19.06
N ILE A 6 9.65 15.50 -18.06
CA ILE A 6 9.99 15.77 -16.65
C ILE A 6 11.00 14.72 -16.20
N ASP A 7 12.24 15.15 -15.93
CA ASP A 7 13.29 14.28 -15.40
C ASP A 7 13.43 14.43 -13.86
N CYS A 8 12.85 13.49 -13.13
CA CYS A 8 12.97 13.44 -11.66
C CYS A 8 14.36 12.96 -11.16
N GLY A 9 15.24 12.49 -12.05
CA GLY A 9 16.62 12.09 -11.73
C GLY A 9 17.54 13.28 -11.50
N THR A 10 17.30 14.40 -12.19
CA THR A 10 18.13 15.62 -12.11
C THR A 10 17.44 16.80 -11.41
N CYS A 11 16.22 16.60 -10.90
CA CYS A 11 15.45 17.64 -10.23
C CYS A 11 16.13 18.12 -8.93
N ILE A 12 16.58 19.39 -8.92
CA ILE A 12 17.31 20.00 -7.80
C ILE A 12 16.49 20.16 -6.51
N ALA A 13 15.16 20.10 -6.61
CA ALA A 13 14.26 20.19 -5.45
C ALA A 13 14.15 18.86 -4.69
N ARG A 14 14.64 17.76 -5.28
CA ARG A 14 14.69 16.44 -4.64
C ARG A 14 15.79 16.43 -3.56
N PRO A 15 15.58 15.76 -2.41
CA PRO A 15 14.37 15.06 -1.98
C PRO A 15 13.37 15.94 -1.22
N LYS A 16 13.75 17.17 -0.87
CA LYS A 16 13.01 17.99 0.10
C LYS A 16 11.58 18.31 -0.33
N ALA A 17 11.34 18.50 -1.62
CA ALA A 17 10.02 18.82 -2.15
C ALA A 17 9.24 17.59 -2.65
N CYS A 18 9.82 16.38 -2.60
CA CYS A 18 9.18 15.21 -3.21
C CYS A 18 7.90 14.79 -2.49
N SER A 19 7.76 15.05 -1.19
CA SER A 19 6.54 14.76 -0.43
C SER A 19 5.35 15.64 -0.82
N ASP A 20 5.58 16.76 -1.50
CA ASP A 20 4.56 17.72 -1.95
C ASP A 20 4.58 17.90 -3.49
N CYS A 21 5.26 17.01 -4.21
CA CYS A 21 5.33 17.05 -5.67
C CYS A 21 4.17 16.26 -6.29
N VAL A 22 3.49 16.86 -7.29
CA VAL A 22 2.38 16.22 -8.03
C VAL A 22 2.76 14.85 -8.63
N ILE A 23 4.02 14.65 -9.01
CA ILE A 23 4.49 13.38 -9.58
C ILE A 23 4.49 12.25 -8.54
N SER A 24 4.81 12.53 -7.27
CA SER A 24 4.80 11.52 -6.21
C SER A 24 3.38 11.04 -5.89
N VAL A 25 2.38 11.94 -5.98
CA VAL A 25 0.96 11.60 -5.80
C VAL A 25 0.49 10.67 -6.92
N LEU A 26 0.91 10.93 -8.16
CA LEU A 26 0.50 10.12 -9.31
C LEU A 26 1.13 8.72 -9.32
N MET A 27 2.33 8.56 -8.75
CA MET A 27 3.06 7.27 -8.78
C MET A 27 2.97 6.44 -7.48
N GLY A 28 2.52 7.01 -6.35
CA GLY A 28 2.39 6.30 -5.08
C GLY A 28 3.73 6.06 -4.34
N VAL A 29 3.66 5.53 -3.13
CA VAL A 29 4.85 5.12 -2.35
C VAL A 29 5.31 3.74 -2.87
N PRO A 30 6.60 3.56 -3.20
CA PRO A 30 7.13 2.28 -3.67
C PRO A 30 6.85 1.12 -2.69
N GLU A 31 6.37 -0.01 -3.21
CA GLU A 31 5.98 -1.22 -2.43
C GLU A 31 7.15 -1.85 -1.63
N ASP A 32 8.39 -1.43 -1.90
CA ASP A 32 9.59 -1.93 -1.23
C ASP A 32 9.89 -1.22 0.10
N ARG A 33 9.12 -0.21 0.48
CA ARG A 33 9.24 0.51 1.77
C ARG A 33 8.12 0.18 2.75
N HIS A 34 7.87 -1.12 2.95
CA HIS A 34 6.91 -1.62 3.92
C HIS A 34 7.61 -1.91 5.26
N ASP A 35 8.08 -0.87 5.94
CA ASP A 35 8.55 -1.03 7.31
C ASP A 35 7.36 -1.43 8.19
N ARG A 36 7.52 -2.48 9.00
CA ARG A 36 6.48 -2.93 9.92
C ARG A 36 6.25 -1.85 10.97
N VAL A 37 5.04 -1.28 10.98
CA VAL A 37 4.61 -0.36 12.04
C VAL A 37 3.89 -1.16 13.10
N GLU A 38 4.39 -1.12 14.33
CA GLU A 38 3.71 -1.67 15.50
C GLU A 38 2.92 -0.55 16.15
N LEU A 39 1.60 -0.75 16.27
CA LEU A 39 0.69 0.19 16.93
C LEU A 39 0.14 -0.47 18.19
N ALA A 40 0.38 0.15 19.34
CA ALA A 40 -0.29 -0.20 20.58
C ALA A 40 -1.80 0.07 20.49
N THR A 41 -2.56 -0.50 21.40
CA THR A 41 -4.03 -0.37 21.42
C THR A 41 -4.46 1.09 21.49
N GLU A 42 -3.81 1.89 22.35
CA GLU A 42 -4.12 3.29 22.56
C GLU A 42 -3.87 4.12 21.29
N GLU A 43 -2.85 3.76 20.52
CA GLU A 43 -2.52 4.43 19.26
C GLU A 43 -3.54 4.10 18.17
N GLN A 44 -4.01 2.84 18.11
CA GLN A 44 -5.09 2.44 17.21
C GLN A 44 -6.39 3.18 17.53
N GLU A 45 -6.71 3.31 18.82
CA GLU A 45 -7.89 4.05 19.28
C GLU A 45 -7.79 5.54 18.93
N ALA A 46 -6.64 6.16 19.16
CA ALA A 46 -6.41 7.56 18.79
C ALA A 46 -6.59 7.77 17.27
N LEU A 47 -6.00 6.89 16.46
CA LEU A 47 -6.14 6.95 15.00
C LEU A 47 -7.58 6.70 14.54
N ALA A 48 -8.33 5.83 15.24
CA ALA A 48 -9.75 5.60 14.95
C ALA A 48 -10.59 6.86 15.18
N VAL A 49 -10.36 7.59 16.29
CA VAL A 49 -11.04 8.87 16.55
C VAL A 49 -10.74 9.88 15.45
N LEU A 50 -9.49 9.98 15.00
CA LEU A 50 -9.14 10.88 13.90
C LEU A 50 -9.82 10.48 12.59
N ALA A 51 -9.95 9.17 12.33
CA ALA A 51 -10.64 8.66 11.15
C ALA A 51 -12.15 8.95 11.19
N ASP A 52 -12.78 8.79 12.36
CA ASP A 52 -14.21 9.09 12.55
C ASP A 52 -14.53 10.57 12.31
N GLN A 53 -13.57 11.46 12.59
CA GLN A 53 -13.68 12.89 12.28
C GLN A 53 -13.27 13.24 10.84
N GLY A 54 -12.86 12.25 10.03
CA GLY A 54 -12.45 12.44 8.63
C GLY A 54 -11.08 13.11 8.45
N LEU A 55 -10.27 13.17 9.51
CA LEU A 55 -8.93 13.78 9.47
C LEU A 55 -7.87 12.85 8.86
N VAL A 56 -8.11 11.54 8.94
CA VAL A 56 -7.26 10.51 8.33
C VAL A 56 -8.14 9.43 7.67
N PRO A 57 -7.61 8.66 6.69
CA PRO A 57 -8.33 7.50 6.17
C PRO A 57 -8.60 6.43 7.25
N PRO A 58 -9.70 5.65 7.16
CA PRO A 58 -10.01 4.59 8.13
C PRO A 58 -8.91 3.53 8.22
N LEU A 59 -8.67 3.01 9.44
CA LEU A 59 -7.74 1.92 9.66
C LEU A 59 -8.28 0.64 9.00
N ARG A 60 -7.51 0.07 8.07
CA ARG A 60 -7.83 -1.19 7.36
C ARG A 60 -6.95 -2.33 7.84
N LEU A 61 -6.94 -2.57 9.15
CA LEU A 61 -6.13 -3.64 9.76
C LEU A 61 -6.74 -5.00 9.40
N VAL A 62 -5.95 -5.88 8.77
CA VAL A 62 -6.34 -7.26 8.48
C VAL A 62 -5.52 -8.18 9.37
N ARG A 63 -6.19 -9.00 10.19
CA ARG A 63 -5.52 -10.03 10.99
C ARG A 63 -5.18 -11.22 10.08
N PRO A 64 -3.91 -11.65 9.99
CA PRO A 64 -3.58 -12.88 9.31
C PRO A 64 -4.25 -14.05 10.03
N VAL A 65 -5.07 -14.80 9.31
CA VAL A 65 -5.57 -16.11 9.75
C VAL A 65 -4.63 -17.14 9.13
N PRO A 66 -4.03 -18.06 9.91
CA PRO A 66 -3.20 -19.12 9.35
C PRO A 66 -4.04 -19.98 8.39
N PRO A 67 -3.46 -20.48 7.29
CA PRO A 67 -4.19 -21.30 6.33
C PRO A 67 -4.71 -22.58 6.99
N GLU A 68 -5.96 -22.95 6.73
CA GLU A 68 -6.48 -24.30 7.04
C GLU A 68 -5.88 -25.29 6.04
N GLU A 69 -5.28 -26.39 6.52
CA GLU A 69 -4.67 -27.41 5.65
C GLU A 69 -5.74 -28.10 4.79
N PRO A 70 -5.67 -28.03 3.45
CA PRO A 70 -6.68 -28.64 2.59
C PRO A 70 -6.52 -30.17 2.53
N GLU A 71 -7.57 -30.91 2.91
CA GLU A 71 -7.65 -32.36 2.75
C GLU A 71 -7.54 -32.74 1.26
N SER A 72 -6.57 -33.57 0.91
CA SER A 72 -6.21 -33.89 -0.48
C SER A 72 -7.24 -34.79 -1.18
N LEU A 73 -7.89 -34.30 -2.24
CA LEU A 73 -8.67 -35.13 -3.17
C LEU A 73 -7.93 -35.37 -4.50
N PRO A 74 -7.96 -36.59 -5.07
CA PRO A 74 -7.14 -36.93 -6.23
C PRO A 74 -7.72 -36.39 -7.55
N VAL A 75 -6.93 -35.62 -8.29
CA VAL A 75 -7.28 -35.04 -9.59
C VAL A 75 -7.25 -36.11 -10.69
N ARG A 76 -8.35 -36.32 -11.41
CA ARG A 76 -8.39 -37.14 -12.64
C ARG A 76 -8.35 -36.24 -13.88
N PHE A 77 -7.34 -36.41 -14.74
CA PHE A 77 -7.27 -35.73 -16.04
C PHE A 77 -8.13 -36.47 -17.07
N ALA A 78 -9.19 -35.83 -17.57
CA ALA A 78 -9.94 -36.31 -18.72
C ALA A 78 -9.25 -35.83 -20.00
N GLY A 79 -8.86 -36.79 -20.86
CA GLY A 79 -8.26 -36.53 -22.18
C GLY A 79 -9.27 -36.06 -23.22
N ASN A 80 -8.80 -35.33 -24.22
CA ASN A 80 -9.60 -34.89 -25.37
C ASN A 80 -9.21 -35.65 -26.64
N LEU A 81 -10.24 -36.12 -27.36
CA LEU A 81 -10.17 -36.53 -28.77
C LEU A 81 -9.94 -35.32 -29.68
#